data_AF-A0A482ZX65-F1
#
_entry.id   AF-A0A482ZX65-F1
#
_cell.length_a   1.000
_cell.length_b   1.000
_cell.length_c   1.000
_cell.angle_alpha   90.00
_cell.angle_beta   90.00
_cell.angle_gamma   90.00
#
_symmetry.space_group_name_H-M   'P 1'
#
loop_
_entity.id
_entity.type
_entity.pdbx_description
1 polymer ?
#
loop_
_entity_poly.entity_id
_entity_poly.type
_entity_poly.pdbx_seq_one_letter_code
_entity_poly.pdbx_strand_id
1 'polypeptide(L)'
;MPNLRGNALDLSAIQAFKNNGFLLKNISNLHAKIFIFDNKSIVTSANLTNGGLHSNLEYGVLLENESKIERDFLSYYNDTNYKHIKNKHILKAKSLLNKLPKIQKSKHLNGEVQIFAKELKKNLSTGNQKVFDGIERIGLEVFTAQDIYQLKDQFLGNTPKNTIRRNLQELRDIGLLEFVEKGVYKKLWE
;
A
#
# COMPACT_ATOMS: atom_id res chain seq x y z
N MET A 1 -5.45 8.24 1.27
CA MET A 1 -5.01 7.00 1.94
C MET A 1 -4.39 6.08 0.89
N PRO A 2 -3.16 6.34 0.43
CA PRO A 2 -2.46 5.47 -0.52
C PRO A 2 -1.78 4.32 0.24
N ASN A 3 -1.68 3.14 -0.38
CA ASN A 3 -0.91 1.96 0.06
C ASN A 3 -1.50 1.04 1.16
N LEU A 4 -2.81 0.76 1.11
CA LEU A 4 -3.36 -0.43 1.81
C LEU A 4 -3.17 -1.75 1.05
N ARG A 5 -2.71 -1.70 -0.21
CA ARG A 5 -2.61 -2.87 -1.12
C ARG A 5 -1.20 -3.30 -1.50
N GLY A 6 -0.18 -2.46 -1.29
CA GLY A 6 1.17 -2.97 -1.14
C GLY A 6 1.26 -3.69 0.21
N ASN A 7 2.08 -4.72 0.36
CA ASN A 7 2.27 -5.50 1.59
C ASN A 7 2.75 -4.68 2.83
N ALA A 8 2.53 -3.36 2.87
CA ALA A 8 2.90 -2.43 3.93
C ALA A 8 2.13 -2.66 5.24
N LEU A 9 0.97 -3.34 5.22
CA LEU A 9 0.21 -3.69 6.43
C LEU A 9 -0.03 -5.20 6.52
N ASP A 10 0.84 -5.88 7.27
CA ASP A 10 0.65 -7.30 7.59
C ASP A 10 -0.28 -7.46 8.80
N LEU A 11 -1.58 -7.60 8.52
CA LEU A 11 -2.59 -7.86 9.55
C LEU A 11 -2.40 -9.21 10.25
N SER A 12 -1.75 -10.19 9.59
CA SER A 12 -1.47 -11.49 10.19
C SER A 12 -0.40 -11.37 11.24
N ALA A 13 0.69 -10.62 10.97
CA ALA A 13 1.72 -10.31 11.95
C ALA A 13 1.16 -9.53 13.16
N ILE A 14 0.35 -8.50 12.93
CA ILE A 14 -0.31 -7.75 14.01
C ILE A 14 -1.20 -8.67 14.86
N GLN A 15 -1.96 -9.57 14.22
CA GLN A 15 -2.79 -10.54 14.93
C GLN A 15 -1.93 -11.52 15.74
N ALA A 16 -0.82 -12.01 15.18
CA ALA A 16 0.10 -12.92 15.86
C ALA A 16 0.71 -12.26 17.10
N PHE A 17 1.19 -11.02 17.00
CA PHE A 17 1.68 -10.27 18.17
C PHE A 17 0.59 -10.11 19.23
N LYS A 18 -0.63 -9.71 18.84
CA LYS A 18 -1.74 -9.61 19.79
C LYS A 18 -2.08 -10.93 20.49
N ASN A 19 -2.08 -12.04 19.75
CA ASN A 19 -2.38 -13.36 20.30
C ASN A 19 -1.31 -13.84 21.29
N ASN A 20 -0.07 -13.36 21.14
CA ASN A 20 1.04 -13.64 22.05
C ASN A 20 1.20 -12.58 23.16
N GLY A 21 0.16 -11.77 23.43
CA GLY A 21 0.15 -10.83 24.56
C GLY A 21 0.95 -9.55 24.35
N PHE A 22 1.50 -9.30 23.14
CA PHE A 22 2.25 -8.07 22.89
C PHE A 22 1.34 -6.83 22.96
N LEU A 23 1.92 -5.75 23.49
CA LEU A 23 1.32 -4.43 23.48
C LEU A 23 1.74 -3.70 22.20
N LEU A 24 0.74 -3.22 21.46
CA LEU A 24 0.94 -2.58 20.17
C LEU A 24 0.36 -1.17 20.19
N LYS A 25 1.10 -0.21 19.65
CA LYS A 25 0.70 1.20 19.57
C LYS A 25 0.92 1.72 18.16
N ASN A 26 -0.02 2.53 17.66
CA ASN A 26 0.12 3.18 16.36
C ASN A 26 0.72 4.59 16.55
N ILE A 27 1.99 4.74 16.16
CA ILE A 27 2.74 6.01 16.19
C ILE A 27 2.99 6.43 14.73
N SER A 28 2.03 7.14 14.14
CA SER A 28 1.96 7.32 12.67
C SER A 28 3.07 8.17 12.05
N ASN A 29 3.80 8.93 12.85
CA ASN A 29 4.92 9.78 12.45
C ASN A 29 6.29 9.19 12.84
N LEU A 30 6.35 7.99 13.40
CA LEU A 30 7.62 7.31 13.70
C LEU A 30 8.18 6.66 12.43
N HIS A 31 9.19 7.29 11.84
CA HIS A 31 9.88 6.75 10.66
C HIS A 31 11.15 5.95 11.00
N ALA A 32 11.78 6.22 12.15
CA ALA A 32 12.98 5.52 12.59
C ALA A 32 12.70 4.04 12.88
N LYS A 33 13.68 3.18 12.60
CA LYS A 33 13.63 1.75 12.96
C LYS A 33 14.55 1.58 14.14
N ILE A 34 13.93 1.28 15.27
CA ILE A 34 14.59 1.22 16.57
C ILE A 34 14.27 -0.14 17.17
N PHE A 35 15.30 -0.85 17.62
CA PHE A 35 15.17 -2.08 18.38
C PHE A 35 15.88 -1.90 19.70
N ILE A 36 15.20 -2.18 20.80
CA ILE A 36 15.74 -2.04 22.15
C ILE A 36 15.64 -3.41 22.80
N PHE A 37 16.80 -3.92 23.25
CA PHE A 37 16.93 -5.19 23.95
C PHE A 37 17.72 -4.92 25.22
N ASP A 38 17.06 -4.99 26.37
CA ASP A 38 17.66 -4.70 27.67
C ASP A 38 18.44 -3.37 27.67
N ASN A 39 19.76 -3.41 27.79
CA ASN A 39 20.65 -2.24 27.80
C ASN A 39 21.25 -1.89 26.43
N LYS A 40 20.74 -2.47 25.33
CA LYS A 40 21.22 -2.23 23.96
C LYS A 40 20.12 -1.62 23.11
N SER A 41 20.49 -0.62 22.32
CA SER A 41 19.62 0.02 21.34
C SER A 41 20.27 0.00 19.96
N ILE A 42 19.53 -0.44 18.97
CA ILE A 42 19.91 -0.38 17.55
C ILE A 42 19.04 0.66 16.88
N VAL A 43 19.66 1.67 16.28
CA VAL A 43 18.99 2.65 15.41
C VAL A 43 19.53 2.46 14.00
N THR A 44 18.66 2.12 13.05
CA THR A 44 19.09 1.68 11.72
C THR A 44 18.18 2.21 10.61
N SER A 45 18.72 2.31 9.39
CA SER A 45 17.93 2.51 8.17
C SER A 45 17.13 1.25 7.79
N ALA A 46 17.59 0.07 8.22
CA ALA A 46 17.02 -1.22 7.86
C ALA A 46 15.61 -1.42 8.43
N ASN A 47 14.69 -1.87 7.59
CA ASN A 47 13.45 -2.51 8.06
C ASN A 47 13.76 -3.94 8.53
N LEU A 48 12.97 -4.46 9.48
CA LEU A 48 13.05 -5.87 9.89
C LEU A 48 12.41 -6.78 8.83
N THR A 49 13.05 -6.87 7.68
CA THR A 49 12.68 -7.74 6.56
C THR A 49 13.88 -8.54 6.11
N ASN A 50 13.66 -9.63 5.38
CA ASN A 50 14.77 -10.44 4.85
C ASN A 50 15.76 -9.58 4.03
N GLY A 51 15.23 -8.64 3.24
CA GLY A 51 16.08 -7.74 2.46
C GLY A 51 16.87 -6.76 3.32
N GLY A 52 16.23 -6.15 4.32
CA GLY A 52 16.91 -5.24 5.26
C GLY A 52 17.97 -5.92 6.12
N LEU A 53 17.89 -7.23 6.32
CA LEU A 53 18.87 -8.00 7.10
C LEU A 53 20.02 -8.59 6.27
N HIS A 54 19.77 -8.96 5.01
CA HIS A 54 20.72 -9.77 4.24
C HIS A 54 21.12 -9.22 2.86
N SER A 55 20.30 -8.39 2.22
CA SER A 55 20.56 -7.98 0.82
C SER A 55 20.80 -6.49 0.65
N ASN A 56 20.18 -5.66 1.47
CA ASN A 56 20.25 -4.22 1.33
C ASN A 56 21.56 -3.69 1.92
N LEU A 57 22.09 -2.62 1.32
CA LEU A 57 23.12 -1.81 1.95
C LEU A 57 22.45 -0.86 2.95
N GLU A 58 22.55 -1.22 4.22
CA GLU A 58 21.92 -0.49 5.33
C GLU A 58 23.01 0.04 6.27
N TYR A 59 22.70 1.12 6.98
CA TYR A 59 23.59 1.68 7.99
C TYR A 59 22.84 1.88 9.30
N GLY A 60 23.54 1.71 10.41
CA GLY A 60 22.96 1.87 11.73
C GLY A 60 24.02 2.02 12.79
N VAL A 61 23.55 2.34 14.00
CA VAL A 61 24.38 2.46 15.18
C VAL A 61 23.88 1.50 16.24
N LEU A 62 24.81 0.78 16.85
CA LEU A 62 24.59 0.04 18.09
C LEU A 62 25.03 0.93 19.25
N LEU A 63 24.13 1.13 20.20
CA LEU A 63 24.38 1.87 21.42
C LEU A 63 24.24 0.90 22.59
N GLU A 64 25.25 0.84 23.44
CA GLU A 64 25.26 0.00 24.64
C GLU A 64 25.33 0.87 25.89
N ASN A 65 24.54 0.53 26.91
CA ASN A 65 24.43 1.28 28.17
C ASN A 65 24.02 2.76 28.02
N GLU A 66 23.39 3.10 26.90
CA GLU A 66 22.82 4.43 26.64
C GLU A 66 21.30 4.38 26.76
N SER A 67 20.76 5.09 27.75
CA SER A 67 19.33 5.06 28.10
C SER A 67 18.52 6.16 27.41
N LYS A 68 19.15 7.07 26.66
CA LYS A 68 18.44 8.15 25.97
C LYS A 68 17.43 7.63 24.94
N ILE A 69 17.81 6.64 24.13
CA ILE A 69 16.92 6.06 23.11
C ILE A 69 15.71 5.38 23.75
N GLU A 70 15.93 4.66 24.85
CA GLU A 70 14.86 4.04 25.63
C GLU A 70 13.89 5.08 26.20
N ARG A 71 14.42 6.15 26.82
CA ARG A 71 13.59 7.25 27.34
C ARG A 71 12.76 7.92 26.26
N ASP A 72 13.37 8.19 25.10
CA ASP A 72 12.66 8.79 23.96
C ASP A 72 11.56 7.87 23.45
N PHE A 73 11.84 6.57 23.29
CA PHE A 73 10.85 5.56 22.93
C PHE A 73 9.69 5.51 23.94
N LEU A 74 9.98 5.43 25.24
CA LEU A 74 8.97 5.38 26.30
C LEU A 74 8.12 6.65 26.35
N SER A 75 8.70 7.82 26.06
CA SER A 75 7.95 9.07 25.94
C SER A 75 6.87 8.97 24.86
N TYR A 76 7.24 8.54 23.65
CA TYR A 76 6.27 8.34 22.56
C TYR A 76 5.28 7.20 22.86
N TYR A 77 5.78 6.12 23.46
CA TYR A 77 4.96 4.97 23.82
C TYR A 77 3.96 5.27 24.94
N ASN A 78 4.21 6.25 25.81
CA ASN A 78 3.29 6.65 26.87
C ASN A 78 2.40 7.86 26.50
N ASP A 79 2.72 8.59 25.43
CA ASP A 79 1.91 9.72 24.96
C ASP A 79 0.48 9.31 24.56
N THR A 80 -0.53 9.86 25.23
CA THR A 80 -1.96 9.50 25.05
C THR A 80 -2.55 9.91 23.69
N ASN A 81 -1.84 10.75 22.92
CA ASN A 81 -2.20 11.09 21.55
C ASN A 81 -2.12 9.88 20.61
N TYR A 82 -1.13 9.00 20.82
CA TYR A 82 -1.00 7.75 20.07
C TYR A 82 -1.90 6.67 20.66
N LYS A 83 -2.52 5.85 19.79
CA LYS A 83 -3.55 4.89 20.21
C LYS A 83 -3.04 3.46 20.21
N HIS A 84 -3.41 2.71 21.23
CA HIS A 84 -3.20 1.27 21.27
C HIS A 84 -3.99 0.55 20.18
N ILE A 85 -3.37 -0.44 19.56
CA ILE A 85 -4.02 -1.32 18.60
C ILE A 85 -4.82 -2.38 19.37
N LYS A 86 -6.15 -2.34 19.20
CA LYS A 86 -7.10 -3.26 19.82
C LYS A 86 -7.67 -4.23 18.78
N ASN A 87 -8.21 -5.37 19.20
CA ASN A 87 -8.83 -6.36 18.30
C ASN A 87 -9.92 -5.74 17.41
N LYS A 88 -10.70 -4.78 17.93
CA LYS A 88 -11.69 -4.04 17.14
C LYS A 88 -11.09 -3.28 15.95
N HIS A 89 -9.85 -2.78 16.06
CA HIS A 89 -9.15 -2.11 14.96
C HIS A 89 -8.75 -3.11 13.87
N ILE A 90 -8.29 -4.30 14.26
CA ILE A 90 -7.94 -5.38 13.34
C ILE A 90 -9.19 -5.89 12.60
N LEU A 91 -10.29 -6.13 13.31
CA LEU A 91 -11.56 -6.53 12.71
C LEU A 91 -12.10 -5.48 11.73
N LYS A 92 -12.02 -4.19 12.10
CA LYS A 92 -12.39 -3.09 11.22
C LYS A 92 -11.52 -3.05 9.96
N ALA A 93 -10.20 -3.21 10.10
CA ALA A 93 -9.27 -3.26 8.97
C ALA A 93 -9.59 -4.45 8.04
N LYS A 94 -9.81 -5.65 8.59
CA LYS A 94 -10.23 -6.83 7.82
C LYS A 94 -11.55 -6.60 7.07
N SER A 95 -12.55 -6.00 7.73
CA SER A 95 -13.83 -5.66 7.08
C SER A 95 -13.64 -4.67 5.93
N LEU A 96 -12.82 -3.62 6.10
CA LEU A 96 -12.51 -2.67 5.04
C LEU A 96 -11.82 -3.36 3.87
N LEU A 97 -10.81 -4.19 4.13
CA LEU A 97 -10.11 -4.95 3.08
C LEU A 97 -11.04 -5.92 2.34
N ASN A 98 -11.99 -6.56 3.04
CA ASN A 98 -12.98 -7.45 2.42
C ASN A 98 -14.01 -6.71 1.56
N LYS A 99 -14.32 -5.45 1.89
CA LYS A 99 -15.19 -4.58 1.10
C LYS A 99 -14.50 -4.00 -0.12
N LEU A 100 -13.17 -3.89 -0.08
CA LEU A 100 -12.43 -3.56 -1.28
C LEU A 100 -12.64 -4.69 -2.29
N PRO A 101 -12.81 -4.39 -3.59
CA PRO A 101 -12.98 -5.42 -4.60
C PRO A 101 -11.81 -6.40 -4.47
N LYS A 102 -12.11 -7.65 -4.12
CA LYS A 102 -11.13 -8.72 -4.08
C LYS A 102 -10.64 -8.87 -5.51
N ILE A 103 -9.49 -8.29 -5.83
CA ILE A 103 -8.73 -8.82 -6.95
C ILE A 103 -8.35 -10.21 -6.46
N GLN A 104 -9.14 -11.19 -6.85
CA GLN A 104 -8.75 -12.57 -6.67
C GLN A 104 -7.42 -12.67 -7.43
N LYS A 105 -6.32 -12.77 -6.69
CA LYS A 105 -5.13 -13.44 -7.23
C LYS A 105 -5.58 -14.87 -7.47
N SER A 106 -6.19 -15.12 -8.62
CA SER A 106 -6.48 -16.47 -9.07
C SER A 106 -5.13 -17.17 -9.14
N LYS A 107 -5.00 -18.26 -8.38
CA LYS A 107 -3.88 -19.18 -8.57
C LYS A 107 -4.00 -19.77 -9.98
N HIS A 108 -2.89 -19.70 -10.69
CA HIS A 108 -2.66 -20.04 -12.09
C HIS A 108 -3.31 -21.34 -12.63
N LEU A 109 -3.71 -21.27 -13.90
CA LEU A 109 -3.10 -22.10 -14.94
C LEU A 109 -2.07 -21.20 -15.65
N ASN A 110 -0.80 -21.61 -15.67
CA ASN A 110 0.30 -21.03 -16.46
C ASN A 110 0.83 -19.60 -16.18
N GLY A 111 1.05 -19.21 -14.92
CA GLY A 111 2.01 -18.12 -14.63
C GLY A 111 1.56 -16.68 -14.93
N GLU A 112 0.43 -16.45 -15.59
CA GLU A 112 -0.13 -15.12 -15.83
C GLU A 112 -1.47 -14.92 -15.09
N VAL A 113 -1.71 -13.71 -14.59
CA VAL A 113 -2.90 -13.34 -13.81
C VAL A 113 -3.96 -12.80 -14.76
N GLN A 114 -5.03 -13.56 -15.01
CA GLN A 114 -6.20 -13.08 -15.75
C GLN A 114 -7.19 -12.45 -14.79
N ILE A 115 -7.30 -11.13 -14.80
CA ILE A 115 -8.38 -10.41 -14.11
C ILE A 115 -9.53 -10.22 -15.12
N PHE A 116 -10.74 -10.68 -14.81
CA PHE A 116 -11.88 -10.50 -15.74
C PHE A 116 -12.48 -9.08 -15.64
N ALA A 117 -12.38 -8.30 -16.72
CA ALA A 117 -12.85 -6.92 -16.83
C ALA A 117 -14.29 -6.68 -16.36
N LYS A 118 -15.19 -7.64 -16.63
CA LYS A 118 -16.64 -7.51 -16.44
C LYS A 118 -17.09 -7.37 -14.98
N GLU A 119 -16.40 -8.00 -14.04
CA GLU A 119 -16.77 -7.92 -12.62
C GLU A 119 -16.23 -6.64 -11.94
N LEU A 120 -15.13 -6.10 -12.47
CA LEU A 120 -14.47 -4.91 -11.94
C LEU A 120 -15.30 -3.65 -12.11
N LYS A 121 -15.97 -3.51 -13.27
CA LYS A 121 -16.70 -2.29 -13.65
C LYS A 121 -17.79 -1.88 -12.66
N LYS A 122 -18.42 -2.84 -11.99
CA LYS A 122 -19.55 -2.61 -11.06
C LYS A 122 -19.19 -1.77 -9.83
N ASN A 123 -17.92 -1.73 -9.44
CA ASN A 123 -17.47 -1.05 -8.21
C ASN A 123 -16.59 0.19 -8.48
N LEU A 124 -16.41 0.58 -9.74
CA LEU A 124 -15.62 1.75 -10.11
C LEU A 124 -16.46 3.02 -10.03
N SER A 125 -15.84 4.14 -9.62
CA SER A 125 -16.44 5.47 -9.74
C SER A 125 -16.73 5.80 -11.21
N THR A 126 -17.66 6.72 -11.49
CA THR A 126 -17.97 7.14 -12.87
C THR A 126 -16.72 7.62 -13.63
N GLY A 127 -15.78 8.27 -12.95
CA GLY A 127 -14.49 8.67 -13.54
C GLY A 127 -13.60 7.48 -13.87
N ASN A 128 -13.49 6.52 -12.95
CA ASN A 128 -12.68 5.31 -13.15
C ASN A 128 -13.29 4.41 -14.24
N GLN A 129 -14.62 4.32 -14.34
CA GLN A 129 -15.29 3.59 -15.42
C GLN A 129 -14.98 4.17 -16.79
N LYS A 130 -14.98 5.50 -16.94
CA LYS A 130 -14.65 6.16 -18.21
C LYS A 130 -13.21 5.93 -18.63
N VAL A 131 -12.25 5.99 -17.69
CA VAL A 131 -10.85 5.66 -17.99
C VAL A 131 -10.70 4.18 -18.32
N PHE A 132 -11.33 3.30 -17.55
CA PHE A 132 -11.33 1.86 -17.78
C PHE A 132 -11.85 1.50 -19.18
N ASP A 133 -13.01 2.02 -19.56
CA ASP A 133 -13.60 1.83 -20.89
C ASP A 133 -12.72 2.42 -22.00
N GLY A 134 -11.99 3.48 -21.68
CA GLY A 134 -11.00 4.08 -22.54
C GLY A 134 -9.81 3.18 -22.84
N ILE A 135 -9.26 2.57 -21.80
CA ILE A 135 -8.16 1.60 -21.89
C ILE A 135 -8.61 0.38 -22.72
N GLU A 136 -9.80 -0.13 -22.43
CA GLU A 136 -10.40 -1.24 -23.19
C GLU A 136 -10.60 -0.91 -24.67
N ARG A 137 -11.01 0.32 -24.99
CA ARG A 137 -11.19 0.76 -26.39
C ARG A 137 -9.86 0.87 -27.14
N ILE A 138 -8.79 1.27 -26.45
CA ILE A 138 -7.45 1.34 -27.05
C ILE A 138 -6.92 -0.06 -27.33
N GLY A 139 -7.28 -1.05 -26.51
CA GLY A 139 -6.96 -2.46 -26.74
C GLY A 139 -5.48 -2.80 -26.59
N LEU A 140 -4.68 -1.90 -26.00
CA LEU A 140 -3.26 -2.11 -25.75
C LEU A 140 -3.04 -2.64 -24.33
N GLU A 141 -2.18 -3.64 -24.21
CA GLU A 141 -1.72 -4.12 -22.90
C GLU A 141 -0.82 -3.11 -22.19
N VAL A 142 0.01 -2.40 -22.94
CA VAL A 142 0.88 -1.33 -22.44
C VAL A 142 0.52 -0.04 -23.17
N PHE A 143 0.23 1.01 -22.41
CA PHE A 143 -0.24 2.28 -22.96
C PHE A 143 0.31 3.46 -22.16
N THR A 144 0.29 4.63 -22.77
CA THR A 144 0.71 5.89 -22.16
C THR A 144 -0.49 6.70 -21.67
N ALA A 145 -0.26 7.62 -20.74
CA ALA A 145 -1.27 8.61 -20.36
C ALA A 145 -1.77 9.44 -21.56
N GLN A 146 -0.91 9.64 -22.56
CA GLN A 146 -1.24 10.39 -23.76
C GLN A 146 -2.27 9.67 -24.63
N ASP A 147 -2.22 8.33 -24.68
CA ASP A 147 -3.20 7.51 -25.42
C ASP A 147 -4.61 7.69 -24.83
N ILE A 148 -4.70 7.79 -23.51
CA ILE A 148 -5.97 8.03 -22.81
C ILE A 148 -6.42 9.49 -22.90
N TYR A 149 -5.51 10.46 -23.03
CA TYR A 149 -5.89 11.87 -23.18
C TYR A 149 -6.68 12.17 -24.45
N GLN A 150 -6.68 11.27 -25.44
CA GLN A 150 -7.59 11.38 -26.59
C GLN A 150 -9.07 11.30 -26.18
N LEU A 151 -9.38 10.77 -25.00
CA LEU A 151 -10.73 10.66 -24.45
C LEU A 151 -11.13 11.85 -23.58
N LYS A 152 -10.34 12.94 -23.57
CA LYS A 152 -10.57 14.13 -22.73
C LYS A 152 -11.99 14.69 -22.86
N ASP A 153 -12.60 14.59 -24.04
CA ASP A 153 -13.93 15.15 -24.33
C ASP A 153 -15.06 14.38 -23.62
N GLN A 154 -14.80 13.17 -23.14
CA GLN A 154 -15.75 12.37 -22.36
C GLN A 154 -15.76 12.74 -20.87
N PHE A 155 -14.80 13.58 -20.42
CA PHE A 155 -14.69 14.05 -19.05
C PHE A 155 -15.18 15.51 -18.96
N LEU A 156 -16.20 15.75 -18.13
CA LEU A 156 -16.73 17.09 -17.90
C LEU A 156 -15.76 17.91 -17.03
N GLY A 157 -15.54 19.17 -17.40
CA GLY A 157 -14.82 20.17 -16.59
C GLY A 157 -13.57 20.77 -17.25
N ASN A 158 -12.98 21.77 -16.59
CA ASN A 158 -11.90 22.60 -17.14
C ASN A 158 -10.50 21.95 -17.12
N THR A 159 -10.34 20.78 -16.48
CA THR A 159 -9.04 20.08 -16.41
C THR A 159 -9.12 18.56 -16.69
N PRO A 160 -9.61 18.13 -17.88
CA PRO A 160 -9.82 16.71 -18.20
C PRO A 160 -8.56 15.84 -18.04
N LYS A 161 -7.38 16.36 -18.41
CA LYS A 161 -6.10 15.63 -18.27
C LYS A 161 -5.76 15.33 -16.81
N ASN A 162 -5.99 16.28 -15.90
CA ASN A 162 -5.74 16.07 -14.47
C ASN A 162 -6.71 15.03 -13.89
N THR A 163 -7.97 15.09 -14.32
CA THR A 163 -8.98 14.08 -13.96
C THR A 163 -8.56 12.70 -14.45
N ILE A 164 -8.16 12.55 -15.71
CA ILE A 164 -7.67 11.26 -16.26
C ILE A 164 -6.47 10.76 -15.46
N ARG A 165 -5.47 11.62 -15.19
CA ARG A 165 -4.29 11.23 -14.41
C ARG A 165 -4.63 10.74 -13.00
N ARG A 166 -5.58 11.40 -12.33
CA ARG A 166 -6.06 10.98 -11.01
C ARG A 166 -6.72 9.60 -11.07
N ASN A 167 -7.61 9.38 -12.03
CA ASN A 167 -8.28 8.08 -12.18
C ASN A 167 -7.29 6.97 -12.58
N LEU A 168 -6.28 7.23 -13.40
CA LEU A 168 -5.19 6.28 -13.68
C LEU A 168 -4.41 5.88 -12.41
N GLN A 169 -4.14 6.84 -11.52
CA GLN A 169 -3.51 6.56 -10.22
C GLN A 169 -4.43 5.74 -9.33
N GLU A 170 -5.72 6.06 -9.28
CA GLU A 170 -6.70 5.29 -8.52
C GLU A 170 -6.80 3.84 -9.03
N LEU A 171 -6.88 3.64 -10.36
CA LEU A 171 -6.89 2.32 -11.00
C LEU A 171 -5.62 1.51 -10.68
N ARG A 172 -4.45 2.16 -10.66
CA ARG A 172 -3.19 1.55 -10.20
C ARG A 172 -3.24 1.19 -8.72
N ASP A 173 -3.72 2.10 -7.87
CA ASP A 173 -3.77 1.89 -6.43
C ASP A 173 -4.73 0.76 -6.06
N ILE A 174 -5.77 0.55 -6.88
CA ILE A 174 -6.64 -0.62 -6.80
C ILE A 174 -6.12 -1.82 -7.62
N GLY A 175 -4.87 -1.83 -8.08
CA GLY A 175 -4.21 -3.02 -8.64
C GLY A 175 -4.74 -3.48 -10.01
N LEU A 176 -5.39 -2.60 -10.77
CA LEU A 176 -5.77 -2.88 -12.16
C LEU A 176 -4.70 -2.47 -13.16
N LEU A 177 -3.85 -1.51 -12.77
CA LEU A 177 -2.73 -1.04 -13.58
C LEU A 177 -1.42 -1.23 -12.84
N GLU A 178 -0.37 -1.55 -13.59
CA GLU A 178 1.01 -1.48 -13.16
C GLU A 178 1.67 -0.23 -13.77
N PHE A 179 2.50 0.47 -12.99
CA PHE A 179 3.29 1.59 -13.48
C PHE A 179 4.64 1.06 -13.95
N VAL A 180 4.87 1.11 -15.26
CA VAL A 180 6.12 0.64 -15.87
C VAL A 180 7.18 1.71 -15.73
N GLU A 181 6.87 2.92 -16.22
CA GLU A 181 7.74 4.09 -16.15
C GLU A 181 6.90 5.37 -16.26
N LYS A 182 7.54 6.54 -16.26
CA LYS A 182 6.87 7.84 -16.17
C LYS A 182 5.84 8.05 -17.28
N GLY A 183 4.57 7.87 -16.92
CA GLY A 183 3.43 8.07 -17.82
C GLY A 183 3.07 6.85 -18.65
N VAL A 184 3.68 5.69 -18.37
CA VAL A 184 3.44 4.40 -19.04
C VAL A 184 2.84 3.41 -18.04
N TYR A 185 1.78 2.75 -18.48
CA TYR A 185 0.96 1.85 -17.67
C TYR A 185 0.80 0.51 -18.38
N LYS A 186 0.74 -0.58 -17.61
CA LYS A 186 0.39 -1.91 -18.10
C LYS A 186 -0.97 -2.33 -17.52
N LYS A 187 -1.88 -2.76 -18.41
CA LYS A 187 -3.17 -3.38 -18.09
C LYS A 187 -2.94 -4.74 -17.46
N LEU A 188 -3.58 -5.00 -16.32
CA LEU A 188 -3.43 -6.27 -15.60
C LEU A 188 -4.66 -7.19 -15.73
N TRP A 189 -5.56 -6.88 -16.66
CA TRP A 189 -6.82 -7.60 -16.83
C TRP A 189 -7.05 -8.00 -18.29
N GLU A 190 -7.79 -9.09 -18.49
CA GLU A 190 -8.26 -9.56 -19.80
C GLU A 190 -9.69 -9.09 -20.07
#